data_AF-A0A1F9LPA1-F1
#
_entry.id   AF-A0A1F9LPA1-F1
#
_cell.length_a   1.000
_cell.length_b   1.000
_cell.length_c   1.000
_cell.angle_alpha   90.00
_cell.angle_beta   90.00
_cell.angle_gamma   90.00
#
_symmetry.space_group_name_H-M   'P 1'
#
loop_
_entity.id
_entity.type
_entity.pdbx_description
1 polymer ?
#
loop_
_entity_poly.entity_id
_entity_poly.type
_entity_poly.pdbx_seq_one_letter_code
_entity_poly.pdbx_strand_id
1 'polypeptide(L)'
;MVLLVLGLLVFAVPSHADVFDGSAGPKLAVPSVDKAALAAAASPRAAMEQPVPQSGADLFYFTKEQADLANKIFGFRSEARGYTFDADVPADIQSQMRSDLAFVAGLLGSGATKLHHQIFGPVGGAAYSKFFETRVSAIGMNGCGNGNAVACVIPFWNPSKMWLTKNYIKFSHPQVSRMMVVYHEARHTESRNGNWPHASCPRPFRDAQGRDMKSIWTGALLAGEPACDETPFGSYGSSTIMLKNIAKFCTNCTDKVKMDAALYADDQLGRIIDADARRQMQDDLGR
;
A
#
# COMPACT_ATOMS: atom_id res chain seq x y z
N MET A 1 7.38 -40.10 -55.54
CA MET A 1 8.02 -40.01 -54.21
C MET A 1 8.80 -38.72 -54.15
N VAL A 2 8.29 -37.70 -53.46
CA VAL A 2 9.00 -36.45 -53.18
C VAL A 2 8.91 -36.26 -51.66
N LEU A 3 10.04 -36.43 -50.96
CA LEU A 3 10.15 -36.19 -49.53
C LEU A 3 10.27 -34.68 -49.30
N LEU A 4 9.29 -34.10 -48.61
CA LEU A 4 9.34 -32.73 -48.11
C LEU A 4 9.88 -32.77 -46.67
N VAL A 5 11.10 -32.26 -46.46
CA VAL A 5 11.69 -32.10 -45.13
C VAL A 5 11.30 -30.72 -44.60
N LEU A 6 10.42 -30.68 -43.59
CA LEU A 6 10.12 -29.47 -42.82
C LEU A 6 11.24 -29.25 -41.79
N GLY A 7 12.05 -28.21 -41.99
CA GLY A 7 13.00 -27.74 -40.99
C GLY A 7 12.30 -26.86 -39.95
N LEU A 8 12.29 -27.29 -38.69
CA LEU A 8 11.94 -26.45 -37.54
C LEU A 8 13.09 -25.47 -37.26
N LEU A 9 12.88 -24.18 -37.52
CA LEU A 9 13.70 -23.10 -36.96
C LEU A 9 13.20 -22.78 -35.55
N VAL A 10 13.99 -23.15 -34.54
CA VAL A 10 13.80 -22.72 -33.15
C VAL A 10 14.52 -21.39 -32.97
N PHE A 11 13.77 -20.29 -32.83
CA PHE A 11 14.31 -19.01 -32.39
C PHE A 11 14.52 -19.07 -30.88
N ALA A 12 15.78 -19.17 -30.45
CA ALA A 12 16.15 -18.92 -29.07
C ALA A 12 16.04 -17.42 -28.79
N VAL A 13 15.04 -17.02 -28.01
CA VAL A 13 14.95 -15.67 -27.45
C VAL A 13 15.84 -15.64 -26.21
N PRO A 14 16.87 -14.76 -26.12
CA PRO A 14 17.64 -14.62 -24.90
C PRO A 14 16.73 -14.00 -23.82
N SER A 15 16.41 -14.79 -22.79
CA SER A 15 15.76 -14.28 -21.58
C SER A 15 16.82 -13.59 -20.71
N HIS A 16 16.97 -12.27 -20.85
CA HIS A 16 17.67 -11.47 -19.86
C HIS A 16 16.73 -11.24 -18.68
N ALA A 17 16.78 -12.14 -17.70
CA ALA A 17 16.32 -11.85 -16.35
C ALA A 17 17.41 -11.00 -15.70
N ASP A 18 17.29 -9.68 -15.79
CA ASP A 18 18.13 -8.78 -15.00
C ASP A 18 17.77 -8.95 -13.53
N VAL A 19 18.57 -9.74 -12.82
CA VAL A 19 18.52 -9.89 -11.37
C VAL A 19 19.00 -8.57 -10.77
N PHE A 20 18.06 -7.74 -10.35
CA PHE A 20 18.34 -6.50 -9.62
C PHE A 20 18.70 -6.85 -8.17
N ASP A 21 20.00 -6.85 -7.85
CA ASP A 21 20.54 -7.21 -6.52
C ASP A 21 20.56 -6.05 -5.51
N GLY A 22 20.16 -4.85 -5.93
CA GLY A 22 20.13 -3.65 -5.08
C GLY A 22 21.51 -3.11 -4.68
N SER A 23 22.60 -3.58 -5.28
CA SER A 23 23.96 -3.16 -4.90
C SER A 23 24.57 -2.08 -5.82
N ALA A 24 23.98 -1.84 -6.99
CA ALA A 24 24.54 -1.00 -8.05
C ALA A 24 23.94 0.43 -8.17
N GLY A 25 23.46 1.02 -7.06
CA GLY A 25 23.01 2.42 -7.02
C GLY A 25 24.05 3.35 -6.35
N PRO A 26 24.17 4.62 -6.77
CA PRO A 26 25.01 5.58 -6.06
C PRO A 26 24.55 5.70 -4.59
N LYS A 27 25.48 5.55 -3.64
CA LYS A 27 25.19 5.71 -2.21
C LYS A 27 24.69 7.13 -1.96
N LEU A 28 23.42 7.28 -1.61
CA LEU A 28 22.83 8.53 -1.14
C LEU A 28 23.55 8.98 0.13
N ALA A 29 24.20 10.14 0.07
CA ALA A 29 24.71 10.82 1.25
C ALA A 29 23.52 11.32 2.08
N VAL A 30 23.29 10.71 3.24
CA VAL A 30 22.30 11.19 4.21
C VAL A 30 22.93 12.38 4.95
N PRO A 31 22.37 13.60 4.87
CA PRO A 31 22.90 14.74 5.62
C PRO A 31 22.77 14.47 7.12
N SER A 32 23.83 14.80 7.87
CA SER A 32 23.85 14.65 9.32
C SER A 32 22.81 15.56 9.96
N VAL A 33 21.85 14.98 10.67
CA VAL A 33 20.83 15.72 11.41
C VAL A 33 21.46 16.41 12.62
N ASP A 34 21.31 17.73 12.69
CA ASP A 34 21.72 18.52 13.85
C ASP A 34 20.80 18.22 15.04
N LYS A 35 21.34 17.49 16.02
CA LYS A 35 20.62 17.08 17.23
C LYS A 35 20.27 18.27 18.14
N ALA A 36 20.98 19.40 18.03
CA ALA A 36 20.68 20.59 18.82
C ALA A 36 19.41 21.31 18.31
N ALA A 37 19.18 21.31 17.00
CA ALA A 37 17.96 21.86 16.39
C ALA A 37 16.69 21.08 16.79
N LEU A 38 16.80 19.76 16.96
CA LEU A 38 15.70 18.91 17.42
C LEU A 38 15.36 19.10 18.91
N ALA A 39 16.36 19.38 19.75
CA ALA A 39 16.15 19.60 21.18
C ALA A 39 15.47 20.95 21.48
N ALA A 40 15.67 21.95 20.62
CA ALA A 40 15.07 23.28 20.78
C ALA A 40 13.56 23.34 20.43
N ALA A 41 13.02 22.32 19.76
CA ALA A 41 11.62 22.29 19.31
C ALA A 41 10.64 21.71 20.36
N ALA A 42 11.12 21.27 21.52
CA ALA A 42 10.30 20.62 22.53
C ALA A 42 10.21 21.46 23.81
N SER A 43 9.19 22.32 23.91
CA SER A 43 8.68 22.79 25.21
C SER A 43 7.17 23.06 25.14
N PRO A 44 6.37 22.62 26.12
CA PRO A 44 4.93 22.48 25.97
C PRO A 44 4.18 23.76 26.33
N ARG A 45 3.21 24.13 25.50
CA ARG A 45 2.15 25.06 25.91
C ARG A 45 0.85 24.29 26.04
N ALA A 46 0.30 24.30 27.25
CA ALA A 46 -1.10 24.04 27.51
C ALA A 46 -1.94 25.02 26.68
N ALA A 47 -2.80 24.49 25.82
CA ALA A 47 -3.86 25.23 25.15
C ALA A 47 -5.08 24.32 25.05
N MET A 48 -6.22 24.94 25.38
CA MET A 48 -7.53 24.36 25.58
C MET A 48 -8.05 23.58 24.38
N GLU A 49 -8.90 22.59 24.69
CA GLU A 49 -9.78 21.89 23.76
C GLU A 49 -10.60 22.87 22.91
N GLN A 50 -10.16 23.06 21.68
CA GLN A 50 -10.99 23.39 20.54
C GLN A 50 -10.87 22.19 19.59
N PRO A 51 -11.94 21.76 18.90
CA PRO A 51 -11.82 20.76 17.85
C PRO A 51 -10.83 21.28 16.82
N VAL A 52 -9.64 20.68 16.81
CA VAL A 52 -8.53 21.11 15.97
C VAL A 52 -8.94 20.90 14.51
N PRO A 53 -8.98 21.95 13.67
CA PRO A 53 -8.97 21.75 12.22
C PRO A 53 -7.65 21.06 11.89
N GLN A 54 -7.76 19.92 11.20
CA GLN A 54 -6.69 18.98 10.83
C GLN A 54 -5.30 19.63 10.77
N SER A 55 -4.36 19.07 11.53
CA SER A 55 -3.01 19.60 11.66
C SER A 55 -2.21 19.34 10.38
N GLY A 56 -2.04 20.34 9.50
CA GLY A 56 -0.89 20.55 8.59
C GLY A 56 -0.40 19.38 7.71
N ALA A 57 -1.13 18.27 7.68
CA ALA A 57 -0.73 16.94 7.23
C ALA A 57 -1.88 16.26 6.47
N ASP A 58 -2.78 17.08 5.89
CA ASP A 58 -4.04 16.74 5.23
C ASP A 58 -3.88 15.75 4.07
N LEU A 59 -3.52 14.52 4.39
CA LEU A 59 -3.93 13.38 3.62
C LEU A 59 -5.45 13.45 3.57
N PHE A 60 -6.03 13.36 2.37
CA PHE A 60 -7.48 13.41 2.20
C PHE A 60 -8.12 12.22 2.92
N TYR A 61 -8.46 12.42 4.20
CA TYR A 61 -9.25 11.48 4.98
C TYR A 61 -10.67 11.98 4.99
N PHE A 62 -11.55 11.14 4.46
CA PHE A 62 -12.97 11.42 4.44
C PHE A 62 -13.55 11.06 5.79
N THR A 63 -14.42 11.94 6.31
CA THR A 63 -15.27 11.54 7.44
C THR A 63 -16.19 10.40 7.01
N LYS A 64 -16.72 9.66 7.97
CA LYS A 64 -17.71 8.61 7.69
C LYS A 64 -18.89 9.15 6.88
N GLU A 65 -19.34 10.36 7.18
CA GLU A 65 -20.43 11.04 6.48
C GLU A 65 -20.08 11.34 5.01
N GLN A 66 -18.82 11.72 4.74
CA GLN A 66 -18.34 11.95 3.37
C GLN A 66 -18.24 10.64 2.57
N ALA A 67 -17.83 9.54 3.19
CA ALA A 67 -17.85 8.21 2.57
C ALA A 67 -19.29 7.76 2.26
N ASP A 68 -20.21 7.92 3.22
CA ASP A 68 -21.63 7.61 3.03
C ASP A 68 -22.27 8.46 1.92
N LEU A 69 -21.89 9.74 1.81
CA LEU A 69 -22.33 10.60 0.72
C LEU A 69 -21.79 10.14 -0.64
N ALA A 70 -20.52 9.77 -0.72
CA ALA A 70 -19.92 9.23 -1.95
C ALA A 70 -20.66 7.96 -2.41
N ASN A 71 -20.97 7.06 -1.47
CA ASN A 71 -21.77 5.86 -1.73
C ASN A 71 -23.15 6.18 -2.30
N LYS A 72 -23.80 7.22 -1.76
CA LYS A 72 -25.12 7.68 -2.22
C LYS A 72 -25.05 8.30 -3.62
N ILE A 73 -24.01 9.07 -3.94
CA ILE A 73 -23.86 9.76 -5.23
C ILE A 73 -23.49 8.79 -6.35
N PHE A 74 -22.52 7.91 -6.11
CA PHE A 74 -21.96 7.08 -7.16
C PHE A 74 -22.57 5.69 -7.24
N GLY A 75 -23.27 5.25 -6.19
CA GLY A 75 -23.82 3.91 -6.09
C GLY A 75 -22.76 2.81 -6.20
N PHE A 76 -23.21 1.56 -6.29
CA PHE A 76 -22.34 0.47 -6.71
C PHE A 76 -22.12 0.56 -8.22
N ARG A 77 -20.89 0.81 -8.65
CA ARG A 77 -20.51 0.68 -10.05
C ARG A 77 -20.15 -0.78 -10.35
N SER A 78 -20.47 -1.22 -11.56
CA SER A 78 -20.04 -2.52 -12.07
C SER A 78 -18.52 -2.64 -11.95
N GLU A 79 -18.04 -3.84 -11.62
CA GLU A 79 -16.61 -4.16 -11.56
C GLU A 79 -15.85 -3.54 -12.74
N ALA A 80 -14.79 -2.79 -12.44
CA ALA A 80 -13.91 -2.31 -13.47
C ALA A 80 -13.27 -3.51 -14.20
N ARG A 81 -13.05 -3.37 -15.51
CA ARG A 81 -12.38 -4.38 -16.33
C ARG A 81 -11.05 -3.80 -16.80
N GLY A 82 -10.11 -3.74 -15.88
CA GLY A 82 -8.81 -3.11 -16.07
C GLY A 82 -8.83 -1.62 -15.72
N TYR A 83 -7.68 -0.97 -15.93
CA TYR A 83 -7.43 0.42 -15.57
C TYR A 83 -6.81 1.21 -16.74
N THR A 84 -7.05 2.52 -16.76
CA THR A 84 -6.38 3.45 -17.67
C THR A 84 -5.59 4.50 -16.89
N PHE A 85 -4.47 4.97 -17.44
CA PHE A 85 -3.81 6.17 -16.92
C PHE A 85 -4.47 7.41 -17.51
N ASP A 86 -4.61 8.46 -16.70
CA ASP A 86 -4.89 9.80 -17.24
C ASP A 86 -3.73 10.25 -18.14
N ALA A 87 -4.01 11.17 -19.06
CA ALA A 87 -3.03 11.67 -20.02
C ALA A 87 -1.86 12.44 -19.37
N ASP A 88 -2.05 12.96 -18.16
CA ASP A 88 -1.07 13.75 -17.42
C ASP A 88 -0.20 12.92 -16.45
N VAL A 89 -0.41 11.60 -16.36
CA VAL A 89 0.46 10.73 -15.58
C VAL A 89 1.83 10.60 -16.28
N PRO A 90 2.94 11.00 -15.63
CA PRO A 90 4.28 10.90 -16.22
C PRO A 90 4.64 9.47 -16.66
N ALA A 91 5.37 9.35 -17.76
CA ALA A 91 5.68 8.05 -18.37
C ALA A 91 6.50 7.12 -17.45
N ASP A 92 7.40 7.68 -16.64
CA ASP A 92 8.17 6.95 -15.62
C ASP A 92 7.28 6.40 -14.49
N ILE A 93 6.30 7.17 -14.02
CA ILE A 93 5.29 6.72 -13.06
C ILE A 93 4.42 5.61 -13.67
N GLN A 94 3.96 5.78 -14.92
CA GLN A 94 3.21 4.72 -15.61
C GLN A 94 4.02 3.43 -15.71
N SER A 95 5.29 3.54 -16.11
CA SER A 95 6.21 2.41 -16.22
C SER A 95 6.42 1.71 -14.88
N GLN A 96 6.67 2.47 -13.80
CA GLN A 96 6.83 1.91 -12.46
C GLN A 96 5.57 1.18 -12.01
N MET A 97 4.39 1.80 -12.17
CA MET A 97 3.12 1.21 -11.78
C MET A 97 2.79 -0.07 -12.56
N ARG A 98 3.07 -0.11 -13.88
CA ARG A 98 2.91 -1.33 -14.68
C ARG A 98 3.87 -2.43 -14.25
N SER A 99 5.14 -2.10 -13.97
CA SER A 99 6.13 -3.07 -13.48
C SER A 99 5.73 -3.65 -12.12
N ASP A 100 5.26 -2.79 -11.23
CA ASP A 100 4.75 -3.13 -9.90
C ASP A 100 3.53 -4.05 -9.96
N LEU A 101 2.53 -3.73 -10.79
CA LEU A 101 1.38 -4.61 -11.00
C LEU A 101 1.76 -5.93 -11.69
N ALA A 102 2.69 -5.92 -12.64
CA ALA A 102 3.21 -7.13 -13.27
C ALA A 102 3.93 -8.05 -12.28
N PHE A 103 4.69 -7.48 -11.34
CA PHE A 103 5.31 -8.23 -10.24
C PHE A 103 4.26 -8.98 -9.41
N VAL A 104 3.19 -8.30 -8.98
CA VAL A 104 2.14 -8.96 -8.18
C VAL A 104 1.38 -10.00 -9.02
N ALA A 105 1.10 -9.70 -10.28
CA ALA A 105 0.47 -10.62 -11.22
C ALA A 105 1.31 -11.89 -11.49
N GLY A 106 2.64 -11.82 -11.27
CA GLY A 106 3.55 -12.96 -11.40
C GLY A 106 3.66 -13.83 -10.14
N LEU A 107 3.07 -13.46 -9.01
CA LEU A 107 3.22 -14.21 -7.75
C LEU A 107 2.50 -15.57 -7.79
N LEU A 108 3.16 -16.58 -7.25
CA LEU A 108 2.61 -17.93 -7.07
C LEU A 108 2.61 -18.30 -5.59
N GLY A 109 1.44 -18.60 -5.02
CA GLY A 109 1.31 -19.03 -3.63
C GLY A 109 1.09 -20.54 -3.49
N SER A 110 1.57 -21.13 -2.39
CA SER A 110 1.28 -22.51 -1.98
C SER A 110 0.14 -22.62 -0.96
N GLY A 111 -0.35 -21.50 -0.46
CA GLY A 111 -1.41 -21.43 0.56
C GLY A 111 -1.82 -20.00 0.85
N ALA A 112 -2.77 -19.84 1.76
CA ALA A 112 -3.20 -18.53 2.28
C ALA A 112 -3.85 -18.71 3.65
N THR A 113 -3.80 -17.69 4.49
CA THR A 113 -4.55 -17.66 5.77
C THR A 113 -6.04 -17.40 5.54
N LYS A 114 -6.88 -17.55 6.57
CA LYS A 114 -8.34 -17.39 6.43
C LYS A 114 -8.69 -15.94 6.12
N LEU A 115 -8.06 -14.97 6.79
CA LEU A 115 -8.31 -13.56 6.51
C LEU A 115 -7.86 -13.18 5.09
N HIS A 116 -6.75 -13.73 4.60
CA HIS A 116 -6.32 -13.51 3.23
C HIS A 116 -7.35 -14.02 2.21
N HIS A 117 -7.90 -15.22 2.44
CA HIS A 117 -8.96 -15.77 1.61
C HIS A 117 -10.22 -14.89 1.57
N GLN A 118 -10.57 -14.25 2.68
CA GLN A 118 -11.74 -13.37 2.75
C GLN A 118 -11.56 -12.07 1.95
N ILE A 119 -10.34 -11.54 1.88
CA ILE A 119 -10.06 -10.25 1.23
C ILE A 119 -9.68 -10.45 -0.24
N PHE A 120 -8.66 -11.27 -0.49
CA PHE A 120 -8.04 -11.42 -1.80
C PHE A 120 -8.34 -12.77 -2.45
N GLY A 121 -8.60 -13.82 -1.65
CA GLY A 121 -8.65 -15.20 -2.13
C GLY A 121 -7.30 -15.93 -1.89
N PRO A 122 -6.88 -16.87 -2.74
CA PRO A 122 -5.57 -17.50 -2.61
C PRO A 122 -4.44 -16.48 -2.81
N VAL A 123 -3.25 -16.75 -2.26
CA VAL A 123 -2.05 -15.99 -2.61
C VAL A 123 -1.68 -16.30 -4.05
N GLY A 124 -1.72 -15.29 -4.91
CA GLY A 124 -1.32 -15.46 -6.31
C GLY A 124 -1.75 -14.31 -7.17
N GLY A 125 -1.05 -14.14 -8.29
CA GLY A 125 -1.25 -13.01 -9.18
C GLY A 125 -2.66 -12.88 -9.72
N ALA A 126 -3.31 -13.97 -10.09
CA ALA A 126 -4.70 -13.93 -10.58
C ALA A 126 -5.68 -13.34 -9.54
N ALA A 127 -5.53 -13.70 -8.27
CA ALA A 127 -6.37 -13.21 -7.18
C ALA A 127 -6.12 -11.73 -6.91
N TYR A 128 -4.85 -11.32 -6.86
CA TYR A 128 -4.46 -9.93 -6.65
C TYR A 128 -4.83 -9.04 -7.84
N SER A 129 -4.55 -9.44 -9.07
CA SER A 129 -4.98 -8.72 -10.28
C SER A 129 -6.49 -8.53 -10.31
N LYS A 130 -7.27 -9.60 -10.04
CA LYS A 130 -8.73 -9.49 -9.93
C LYS A 130 -9.15 -8.51 -8.83
N PHE A 131 -8.50 -8.55 -7.67
CA PHE A 131 -8.81 -7.63 -6.58
C PHE A 131 -8.62 -6.18 -7.01
N PHE A 132 -7.48 -5.87 -7.61
CA PHE A 132 -7.13 -4.51 -8.07
C PHE A 132 -8.02 -4.05 -9.22
N GLU A 133 -8.13 -4.84 -10.28
CA GLU A 133 -8.80 -4.47 -11.52
C GLU A 133 -10.31 -4.31 -11.36
N THR A 134 -10.94 -5.02 -10.42
CA THR A 134 -12.37 -4.84 -10.13
C THR A 134 -12.68 -3.56 -9.33
N ARG A 135 -11.65 -2.94 -8.74
CA ARG A 135 -11.74 -1.80 -7.80
C ARG A 135 -11.22 -0.49 -8.40
N VAL A 136 -10.12 -0.56 -9.14
CA VAL A 136 -9.43 0.60 -9.71
C VAL A 136 -9.60 0.59 -11.23
N SER A 137 -10.36 1.57 -11.72
CA SER A 137 -10.64 1.80 -13.14
C SER A 137 -9.75 2.85 -13.79
N ALA A 138 -9.14 3.74 -13.00
CA ALA A 138 -8.31 4.81 -13.48
C ALA A 138 -7.19 5.15 -12.50
N ILE A 139 -6.06 5.62 -13.03
CA ILE A 139 -4.91 6.09 -12.27
C ILE A 139 -4.55 7.49 -12.75
N GLY A 140 -4.52 8.45 -11.83
CA GLY A 140 -4.21 9.86 -12.12
C GLY A 140 -3.11 10.42 -11.21
N MET A 141 -2.83 11.71 -11.38
CA MET A 141 -1.94 12.46 -10.48
C MET A 141 -2.74 13.38 -9.55
N ASN A 142 -2.34 13.47 -8.28
CA ASN A 142 -2.87 14.47 -7.33
C ASN A 142 -1.81 14.78 -6.27
N GLY A 143 -1.95 15.90 -5.56
CA GLY A 143 -1.12 16.20 -4.40
C GLY A 143 -1.49 15.40 -3.15
N CYS A 144 -2.66 14.74 -3.16
CA CYS A 144 -3.23 13.99 -2.05
C CYS A 144 -3.23 14.76 -0.72
N GLY A 145 -3.30 16.10 -0.83
CA GLY A 145 -3.38 17.09 0.26
C GLY A 145 -2.15 17.19 1.17
N ASN A 146 -1.19 16.26 1.10
CA ASN A 146 0.05 16.29 1.88
C ASN A 146 1.27 15.97 1.00
N GLY A 147 2.33 16.77 1.12
CA GLY A 147 3.61 16.54 0.44
C GLY A 147 4.31 15.22 0.77
N ASN A 148 3.86 14.51 1.82
CA ASN A 148 4.34 13.19 2.24
C ASN A 148 3.47 12.03 1.74
N ALA A 149 2.32 12.31 1.11
CA ALA A 149 1.44 11.28 0.57
C ALA A 149 2.12 10.53 -0.58
N VAL A 150 1.92 9.22 -0.67
CA VAL A 150 2.42 8.40 -1.79
C VAL A 150 1.34 8.22 -2.85
N ALA A 151 0.12 7.98 -2.40
CA ALA A 151 -1.08 7.86 -3.20
C ALA A 151 -2.29 8.21 -2.31
N CYS A 152 -3.47 8.32 -2.93
CA CYS A 152 -4.74 8.44 -2.25
C CYS A 152 -5.87 7.95 -3.15
N VAL A 153 -7.02 7.65 -2.55
CA VAL A 153 -8.32 7.63 -3.21
C VAL A 153 -9.15 8.79 -2.68
N ILE A 154 -9.90 9.46 -3.56
CA ILE A 154 -10.80 10.58 -3.30
C ILE A 154 -12.21 10.12 -3.69
N PRO A 155 -12.93 9.37 -2.84
CA PRO A 155 -14.16 8.68 -3.19
C PRO A 155 -15.27 9.59 -3.70
N PHE A 156 -15.34 10.82 -3.18
CA PHE A 156 -16.36 11.79 -3.56
C PHE A 156 -16.14 12.42 -4.96
N TRP A 157 -14.95 12.25 -5.54
CA TRP A 157 -14.66 12.72 -6.90
C TRP A 157 -14.75 11.56 -7.90
N ASN A 158 -14.08 10.45 -7.60
CA ASN A 158 -14.17 9.23 -8.38
C ASN A 158 -13.80 8.03 -7.48
N PRO A 159 -14.78 7.22 -7.03
CA PRO A 159 -14.56 6.16 -6.06
C PRO A 159 -13.78 4.97 -6.60
N SER A 160 -13.54 4.89 -7.91
CA SER A 160 -12.77 3.83 -8.56
C SER A 160 -11.49 4.36 -9.20
N LYS A 161 -11.01 5.53 -8.77
CA LYS A 161 -9.76 6.11 -9.24
C LYS A 161 -8.76 6.14 -8.11
N MET A 162 -7.52 5.81 -8.44
CA MET A 162 -6.38 6.01 -7.57
C MET A 162 -5.62 7.23 -8.07
N TRP A 163 -5.18 8.07 -7.17
CA TRP A 163 -4.30 9.18 -7.48
C TRP A 163 -2.93 8.91 -6.89
N LEU A 164 -1.91 8.92 -7.72
CA LEU A 164 -0.52 8.82 -7.30
C LEU A 164 0.04 10.22 -7.08
N THR A 165 1.02 10.33 -6.19
CA THR A 165 1.86 11.52 -6.08
C THR A 165 3.25 11.24 -6.68
N LYS A 166 4.09 12.26 -6.78
CA LYS A 166 5.50 12.08 -7.19
C LYS A 166 6.28 11.18 -6.22
N ASN A 167 5.83 11.03 -4.97
CA ASN A 167 6.53 10.22 -3.98
C ASN A 167 6.50 8.72 -4.29
N TYR A 168 5.57 8.26 -5.15
CA TYR A 168 5.49 6.86 -5.58
C TYR A 168 6.79 6.35 -6.23
N ILE A 169 7.49 7.21 -6.98
CA ILE A 169 8.76 6.89 -7.61
C ILE A 169 9.97 7.65 -7.03
N LYS A 170 9.72 8.70 -6.23
CA LYS A 170 10.80 9.54 -5.65
C LYS A 170 11.71 8.77 -4.71
N PHE A 171 11.14 7.85 -3.94
CA PHE A 171 11.86 7.09 -2.93
C PHE A 171 12.12 5.66 -3.41
N SER A 172 13.36 5.20 -3.23
CA SER A 172 13.76 3.84 -3.58
C SER A 172 13.25 2.84 -2.53
N HIS A 173 11.98 2.47 -2.62
CA HIS A 173 11.38 1.42 -1.82
C HIS A 173 11.44 0.06 -2.51
N PRO A 174 11.46 -1.06 -1.76
CA PRO A 174 11.25 -2.39 -2.34
C PRO A 174 9.95 -2.46 -3.15
N GLN A 175 9.95 -3.22 -4.23
CA GLN A 175 8.75 -3.35 -5.08
C GLN A 175 7.55 -3.86 -4.29
N VAL A 176 7.74 -4.85 -3.43
CA VAL A 176 6.67 -5.41 -2.60
C VAL A 176 6.06 -4.39 -1.62
N SER A 177 6.83 -3.39 -1.17
CA SER A 177 6.28 -2.34 -0.31
C SER A 177 5.53 -1.28 -1.10
N ARG A 178 5.93 -0.93 -2.33
CA ARG A 178 5.08 -0.10 -3.20
C ARG A 178 3.72 -0.75 -3.44
N MET A 179 3.69 -2.07 -3.58
CA MET A 179 2.43 -2.82 -3.72
C MET A 179 1.55 -2.76 -2.49
N MET A 180 2.13 -2.70 -1.29
CA MET A 180 1.38 -2.45 -0.06
C MET A 180 0.55 -1.16 -0.19
N VAL A 181 1.15 -0.06 -0.64
CA VAL A 181 0.44 1.22 -0.85
C VAL A 181 -0.63 1.09 -1.93
N VAL A 182 -0.31 0.45 -3.06
CA VAL A 182 -1.29 0.27 -4.15
C VAL A 182 -2.54 -0.49 -3.67
N TYR A 183 -2.36 -1.60 -2.95
CA TYR A 183 -3.50 -2.40 -2.47
C TYR A 183 -4.21 -1.77 -1.26
N HIS A 184 -3.48 -1.01 -0.44
CA HIS A 184 -4.04 -0.11 0.58
C HIS A 184 -5.00 0.88 -0.05
N GLU A 185 -4.56 1.61 -1.09
CA GLU A 185 -5.41 2.58 -1.77
C GLU A 185 -6.57 1.90 -2.51
N ALA A 186 -6.35 0.74 -3.13
CA ALA A 186 -7.42 -0.02 -3.75
C ALA A 186 -8.51 -0.40 -2.73
N ARG A 187 -8.17 -0.61 -1.46
CA ARG A 187 -9.14 -0.85 -0.39
C ARG A 187 -10.08 0.35 -0.21
N HIS A 188 -9.57 1.57 -0.29
CA HIS A 188 -10.40 2.78 -0.17
C HIS A 188 -11.43 2.97 -1.28
N THR A 189 -11.38 2.20 -2.36
CA THR A 189 -12.41 2.24 -3.42
C THR A 189 -13.70 1.50 -3.05
N GLU A 190 -13.70 0.69 -1.97
CA GLU A 190 -14.82 -0.17 -1.61
C GLU A 190 -15.95 0.59 -0.91
N SER A 191 -16.75 1.30 -1.71
CA SER A 191 -17.93 2.05 -1.30
C SER A 191 -18.87 1.25 -0.38
N ARG A 192 -19.18 0.00 -0.73
CA ARG A 192 -20.06 -0.88 0.07
C ARG A 192 -19.58 -1.12 1.50
N ASN A 193 -18.30 -0.88 1.76
CA ASN A 193 -17.67 -1.03 3.06
C ASN A 193 -17.29 0.32 3.68
N GLY A 194 -17.95 1.41 3.23
CA GLY A 194 -17.69 2.77 3.71
C GLY A 194 -16.32 3.30 3.33
N ASN A 195 -15.69 2.78 2.27
CA ASN A 195 -14.34 3.18 1.81
C ASN A 195 -13.21 2.91 2.82
N TRP A 196 -13.45 2.12 3.87
CA TRP A 196 -12.44 1.75 4.87
C TRP A 196 -11.60 2.95 5.38
N PRO A 197 -12.23 3.98 5.97
CA PRO A 197 -11.51 5.16 6.40
C PRO A 197 -10.50 4.78 7.50
N HIS A 198 -9.42 5.54 7.59
CA HIS A 198 -8.47 5.36 8.68
C HIS A 198 -9.08 5.81 10.01
N ALA A 199 -8.69 5.12 11.07
CA ALA A 199 -8.87 5.57 12.44
C ALA A 199 -7.72 6.50 12.86
N SER A 200 -8.01 7.42 13.77
CA SER A 200 -6.99 8.23 14.44
C SER A 200 -6.14 7.38 15.37
N CYS A 201 -4.83 7.43 15.19
CA CYS A 201 -3.90 6.76 16.08
C CYS A 201 -3.92 7.40 17.49
N PRO A 202 -3.72 6.62 18.57
CA PRO A 202 -3.72 7.14 19.95
C PRO A 202 -2.72 8.27 20.22
N ARG A 203 -2.89 8.98 21.34
CA ARG A 203 -1.91 9.94 21.87
C ARG A 203 -1.60 9.60 23.34
N PRO A 204 -0.36 9.20 23.69
CA PRO A 204 0.76 8.90 22.79
C PRO A 204 0.53 7.62 21.98
N PHE A 205 1.15 7.50 20.80
CA PHE A 205 1.16 6.26 20.02
C PHE A 205 2.54 5.61 20.07
N ARG A 206 2.64 4.47 20.78
CA ARG A 206 3.91 3.81 21.07
C ARG A 206 3.90 2.35 20.65
N ASP A 207 5.06 1.84 20.27
CA ASP A 207 5.29 0.43 19.97
C ASP A 207 5.37 -0.43 21.25
N ALA A 208 5.54 -1.74 21.08
CA ALA A 208 5.66 -2.69 22.19
C ALA A 208 6.89 -2.44 23.09
N GLN A 209 7.89 -1.68 22.61
CA GLN A 209 9.08 -1.28 23.36
C GLN A 209 8.93 0.12 23.98
N GLY A 210 7.76 0.76 23.87
CA GLY A 210 7.49 2.08 24.41
C GLY A 210 8.08 3.23 23.58
N ARG A 211 8.56 2.99 22.36
CA ARG A 211 9.08 4.02 21.46
C ARG A 211 7.95 4.62 20.63
N ASP A 212 8.07 5.88 20.23
CA ASP A 212 7.06 6.51 19.40
C ASP A 212 6.94 5.83 18.03
N MET A 213 5.71 5.52 17.65
CA MET A 213 5.40 4.97 16.34
C MET A 213 5.65 6.01 15.26
N LYS A 214 6.43 5.62 14.25
CA LYS A 214 6.79 6.44 13.09
C LYS A 214 6.50 5.71 11.80
N SER A 215 6.17 6.44 10.75
CA SER A 215 6.02 5.86 9.41
C SER A 215 7.35 5.31 8.91
N ILE A 216 7.41 4.03 8.53
CA ILE A 216 8.58 3.45 7.85
C ILE A 216 8.90 4.12 6.49
N TRP A 217 7.91 4.81 5.90
CA TRP A 217 8.06 5.49 4.61
C TRP A 217 8.73 6.84 4.72
N THR A 218 8.31 7.63 5.71
CA THR A 218 8.65 9.06 5.79
C THR A 218 9.36 9.45 7.09
N GLY A 219 9.38 8.57 8.09
CA GLY A 219 9.89 8.86 9.43
C GLY A 219 9.00 9.76 10.27
N ALA A 220 7.84 10.19 9.77
CA ALA A 220 6.91 11.06 10.48
C ALA A 220 6.28 10.35 11.69
N LEU A 221 6.05 11.08 12.79
CA LEU A 221 5.31 10.58 13.95
C LEU A 221 3.86 10.30 13.56
N LEU A 222 3.29 9.22 14.11
CA LEU A 222 1.93 8.78 13.79
C LEU A 222 0.90 9.15 14.88
N ALA A 223 1.32 9.70 16.02
CA ALA A 223 0.43 9.95 17.15
C ALA A 223 -0.68 10.99 16.85
N GLY A 224 -1.94 10.58 16.91
CA GLY A 224 -3.10 11.39 16.53
C GLY A 224 -3.31 11.59 15.03
N GLU A 225 -2.44 11.04 14.20
CA GLU A 225 -2.67 11.02 12.76
C GLU A 225 -3.73 9.96 12.44
N PRO A 226 -4.67 10.21 11.52
CA PRO A 226 -5.54 9.19 10.94
C PRO A 226 -4.72 8.22 10.08
N ALA A 227 -3.91 7.38 10.71
CA ALA A 227 -2.96 6.45 10.06
C ALA A 227 -3.01 5.06 10.70
N CYS A 228 -4.17 4.70 11.26
CA CYS A 228 -4.42 3.45 11.96
C CYS A 228 -5.70 2.78 11.45
N ASP A 229 -5.88 1.51 11.75
CA ASP A 229 -7.14 0.78 11.53
C ASP A 229 -7.66 0.18 12.84
N GLU A 230 -8.97 0.04 12.96
CA GLU A 230 -9.64 -0.62 14.08
C GLU A 230 -10.09 -2.05 13.75
N THR A 231 -9.91 -2.51 12.51
CA THR A 231 -10.31 -3.88 12.09
C THR A 231 -9.25 -4.52 11.20
N PRO A 232 -9.23 -5.87 11.09
CA PRO A 232 -8.32 -6.54 10.15
C PRO A 232 -8.58 -6.20 8.68
N PHE A 233 -9.79 -5.73 8.39
CA PHE A 233 -10.27 -5.49 7.03
C PHE A 233 -10.04 -4.07 6.54
N GLY A 234 -9.52 -3.19 7.40
CA GLY A 234 -9.10 -1.86 7.01
C GLY A 234 -7.94 -1.88 6.01
N SER A 235 -7.58 -0.71 5.53
CA SER A 235 -6.51 -0.49 4.55
C SER A 235 -5.11 -1.00 4.98
N TYR A 236 -4.67 -0.68 6.20
CA TYR A 236 -3.44 -1.17 6.82
C TYR A 236 -3.55 -2.65 7.22
N GLY A 237 -4.71 -3.07 7.72
CA GLY A 237 -4.98 -4.47 8.08
C GLY A 237 -4.89 -5.40 6.87
N SER A 238 -5.58 -5.06 5.79
CA SER A 238 -5.55 -5.80 4.52
C SER A 238 -4.15 -5.83 3.90
N SER A 239 -3.43 -4.71 3.95
CA SER A 239 -2.03 -4.63 3.53
C SER A 239 -1.11 -5.53 4.34
N THR A 240 -1.27 -5.56 5.66
CA THR A 240 -0.55 -6.47 6.57
C THR A 240 -0.81 -7.93 6.18
N ILE A 241 -2.07 -8.28 5.98
CA ILE A 241 -2.51 -9.64 5.62
C ILE A 241 -1.91 -10.06 4.28
N MET A 242 -1.97 -9.20 3.25
CA MET A 242 -1.36 -9.44 1.95
C MET A 242 0.14 -9.72 2.10
N LEU A 243 0.88 -8.81 2.73
CA LEU A 243 2.33 -8.91 2.83
C LEU A 243 2.79 -10.11 3.66
N LYS A 244 2.15 -10.42 4.80
CA LYS A 244 2.51 -11.61 5.59
C LYS A 244 2.24 -12.91 4.84
N ASN A 245 1.18 -12.96 4.05
CA ASN A 245 0.87 -14.11 3.23
C ASN A 245 1.85 -14.27 2.06
N ILE A 246 2.29 -13.17 1.43
CA ILE A 246 3.39 -13.20 0.45
C ILE A 246 4.68 -13.72 1.12
N ALA A 247 5.04 -13.20 2.29
CA ALA A 247 6.23 -13.63 3.02
C ALA A 247 6.20 -15.14 3.36
N LYS A 248 5.04 -15.66 3.76
CA LYS A 248 4.86 -17.05 4.22
C LYS A 248 4.66 -18.06 3.09
N PHE A 249 3.89 -17.70 2.06
CA PHE A 249 3.37 -18.67 1.09
C PHE A 249 3.82 -18.43 -0.35
N CYS A 250 4.49 -17.32 -0.67
CA CYS A 250 5.00 -17.10 -2.02
C CYS A 250 6.11 -18.11 -2.36
N THR A 251 5.90 -18.89 -3.41
CA THR A 251 6.80 -19.98 -3.82
C THR A 251 7.87 -19.53 -4.80
N ASN A 252 7.61 -18.48 -5.58
CA ASN A 252 8.54 -17.93 -6.56
C ASN A 252 9.16 -16.58 -6.14
N CYS A 253 8.94 -16.15 -4.90
CA CYS A 253 9.60 -14.96 -4.34
C CYS A 253 11.00 -15.31 -3.83
N THR A 254 11.95 -14.40 -4.03
CA THR A 254 13.27 -14.47 -3.40
C THR A 254 13.16 -14.27 -1.88
N ASP A 255 14.17 -14.71 -1.13
CA ASP A 255 14.24 -14.49 0.32
C ASP A 255 14.19 -13.00 0.67
N LYS A 256 14.84 -12.16 -0.15
CA LYS A 256 14.78 -10.71 0.01
C LYS A 256 13.35 -10.17 -0.10
N VAL A 257 12.58 -10.61 -1.10
CA VAL A 257 11.18 -10.18 -1.25
C VAL A 257 10.35 -10.61 -0.03
N LYS A 258 10.55 -11.83 0.47
CA LYS A 258 9.84 -12.33 1.65
C LYS A 258 10.21 -11.58 2.92
N MET A 259 11.50 -11.27 3.10
CA MET A 259 12.00 -10.46 4.21
C MET A 259 11.44 -9.04 4.18
N ASP A 260 11.49 -8.38 3.02
CA ASP A 260 10.94 -7.04 2.85
C ASP A 260 9.42 -7.05 3.13
N ALA A 261 8.68 -8.02 2.58
CA ALA A 261 7.25 -8.18 2.86
C ALA A 261 6.98 -8.37 4.37
N ALA A 262 7.75 -9.23 5.04
CA ALA A 262 7.59 -9.45 6.47
C ALA A 262 7.86 -8.18 7.30
N LEU A 263 8.90 -7.42 6.97
CA LEU A 263 9.28 -6.18 7.63
C LEU A 263 8.19 -5.11 7.50
N TYR A 264 7.74 -4.84 6.27
CA TYR A 264 6.72 -3.81 6.03
C TYR A 264 5.35 -4.21 6.60
N ALA A 265 5.04 -5.51 6.65
CA ALA A 265 3.83 -5.99 7.30
C ALA A 265 3.87 -5.82 8.82
N ASP A 266 5.05 -5.95 9.45
CA ASP A 266 5.19 -5.72 10.89
C ASP A 266 5.01 -4.24 11.26
N ASP A 267 5.48 -3.33 10.40
CA ASP A 267 5.16 -1.90 10.53
C ASP A 267 3.65 -1.66 10.48
N GLN A 268 2.96 -2.23 9.49
CA GLN A 268 1.50 -2.04 9.34
C GLN A 268 0.70 -2.69 10.47
N LEU A 269 1.11 -3.86 10.97
CA LEU A 269 0.44 -4.52 12.11
C LEU A 269 0.47 -3.64 13.36
N GLY A 270 1.54 -2.86 13.56
CA GLY A 270 1.63 -1.88 14.64
C GLY A 270 0.56 -0.79 14.59
N ARG A 271 -0.04 -0.56 13.42
CA ARG A 271 -1.09 0.45 13.16
C ARG A 271 -2.51 -0.07 13.38
N ILE A 272 -2.67 -1.32 13.77
CA ILE A 272 -3.99 -1.89 14.13
C ILE A 272 -4.22 -1.62 15.61
N ILE A 273 -5.07 -0.65 15.95
CA ILE A 273 -5.18 -0.11 17.32
C ILE A 273 -6.17 -0.85 18.20
N ASP A 274 -7.15 -1.54 17.59
CA ASP A 274 -8.05 -2.42 18.33
C ASP A 274 -7.34 -3.71 18.73
N ALA A 275 -7.43 -4.06 20.02
CA ALA A 275 -6.70 -5.19 20.58
C ALA A 275 -7.23 -6.54 20.07
N ASP A 276 -8.53 -6.66 19.85
CA ASP A 276 -9.15 -7.91 19.39
C ASP A 276 -8.92 -8.13 17.90
N ALA A 277 -8.99 -7.07 17.09
CA ALA A 277 -8.59 -7.08 15.69
C ALA A 277 -7.12 -7.50 15.53
N ARG A 278 -6.22 -6.91 16.34
CA ARG A 278 -4.80 -7.25 16.32
C ARG A 278 -4.56 -8.71 16.70
N ARG A 279 -5.22 -9.20 17.75
CA ARG A 279 -5.15 -10.60 18.20
C ARG A 279 -5.64 -11.56 17.11
N GLN A 280 -6.80 -11.26 16.51
CA GLN A 280 -7.36 -12.04 15.40
C GLN A 280 -6.37 -12.15 14.23
N MET A 281 -5.70 -11.06 13.88
CA MET A 281 -4.67 -11.08 12.84
C MET A 281 -3.47 -11.92 13.25
N GLN A 282 -2.99 -11.78 14.49
CA GLN A 282 -1.85 -12.58 15.00
C GLN A 282 -2.17 -14.08 14.97
N ASP A 283 -3.34 -14.48 15.44
CA ASP A 283 -3.81 -15.86 15.44
C ASP A 283 -3.92 -16.43 14.01
N ASP A 284 -4.50 -15.68 13.07
CA ASP A 284 -4.63 -16.10 11.67
C ASP A 284 -3.27 -16.25 10.97
N LEU A 285 -2.31 -15.39 11.32
CA LEU A 285 -0.95 -15.42 10.79
C LEU A 285 -0.08 -16.52 11.44
N GLY A 286 -0.52 -17.06 12.58
CA GLY A 286 0.17 -18.08 13.37
C GLY A 286 1.33 -17.49 14.17
N ARG A 287 1.07 -16.41 14.93
CA ARG A 287 2.01 -15.72 15.81
C ARG A 287 1.63 -15.84 17.28
#